data_AF-A0A2V7I6J5-F1
#
_entry.id   AF-A0A2V7I6J5-F1
#
_cell.length_a   1.000
_cell.length_b   1.000
_cell.length_c   1.000
_cell.angle_alpha   90.00
_cell.angle_beta   90.00
_cell.angle_gamma   90.00
#
_symmetry.space_group_name_H-M   'P 1'
#
loop_
_entity.id
_entity.type
_entity.pdbx_description
1 polymer ?
#
loop_
_entity_poly.entity_id
_entity_poly.type
_entity_poly.pdbx_seq_one_letter_code
_entity_poly.pdbx_strand_id
1 'polypeptide(L)'
;MTSKDFPVFDCDSHVVEPPEIWDEYVPSGIRPWVKTQFHFHTDTDLLHINGRVVPATRERSNAAEVGWPRWGKKEVGALVPGTEEWQRKFGRVAGCRDPHARLRDMDALGTDQVMLFPTWFVRLALVRDPEAARVLTRAYNDWVHD
;
A
#
# COMPACT_ATOMS: atom_id res chain seq x y z
N MET A 1 8.39 -29.06 -6.34
CA MET A 1 8.13 -28.07 -5.28
C MET A 1 8.97 -28.48 -4.10
N THR A 2 9.85 -27.61 -3.62
CA THR A 2 10.56 -27.80 -2.35
C THR A 2 9.53 -27.86 -1.23
N SER A 3 9.42 -28.99 -0.52
CA SER A 3 8.58 -29.07 0.68
C SER A 3 9.35 -28.45 1.84
N LYS A 4 8.70 -27.58 2.60
CA LYS A 4 9.21 -27.08 3.89
C LYS A 4 8.57 -27.90 5.01
N ASP A 5 9.36 -28.21 6.04
CA ASP A 5 8.91 -28.99 7.20
C ASP A 5 8.60 -28.10 8.43
N PHE A 6 8.58 -26.78 8.24
CA PHE A 6 8.33 -25.79 9.28
C PHE A 6 7.43 -24.66 8.77
N PRO A 7 6.69 -23.98 9.67
CA PRO A 7 5.95 -22.78 9.32
C PRO A 7 6.86 -21.55 9.21
N VAL A 8 6.54 -20.65 8.29
CA VAL A 8 7.16 -19.36 8.07
C VAL A 8 6.14 -18.26 8.37
N PHE A 9 6.52 -17.37 9.28
CA PHE A 9 5.79 -16.15 9.59
C PHE A 9 6.56 -14.95 9.01
N ASP A 10 5.96 -14.24 8.07
CA ASP A 10 6.47 -12.97 7.57
C ASP A 10 6.05 -11.84 8.54
N CYS A 11 7.01 -11.29 9.26
CA CYS A 11 6.76 -10.27 10.27
C CYS A 11 6.74 -8.84 9.74
N ASP A 12 7.01 -8.63 8.45
CA ASP A 12 7.05 -7.29 7.86
C ASP A 12 6.60 -7.32 6.41
N SER A 13 5.32 -7.03 6.23
CA SER A 13 4.69 -7.05 4.92
C SER A 13 3.61 -5.99 4.87
N HIS A 14 3.25 -5.56 3.67
CA HIS A 14 2.42 -4.36 3.52
C HIS A 14 1.22 -4.56 2.61
N VAL A 15 0.16 -3.81 2.91
CA VAL A 15 -0.94 -3.53 1.98
C VAL A 15 -0.74 -2.16 1.36
N VAL A 16 -1.12 -2.02 0.11
CA VAL A 16 -1.12 -0.76 -0.62
C VAL A 16 -2.54 -0.23 -0.63
N GLU A 17 -2.72 0.92 0.01
CA GLU A 17 -4.01 1.53 0.24
C GLU A 17 -4.62 2.03 -1.07
N PRO A 18 -5.86 1.61 -1.39
CA PRO A 18 -6.51 1.98 -2.63
C PRO A 18 -7.41 3.22 -2.40
N PRO A 19 -7.87 3.92 -3.46
CA PRO A 19 -8.62 5.18 -3.33
C PRO A 19 -9.93 5.05 -2.52
N GLU A 20 -10.52 3.85 -2.48
CA GLU A 20 -11.79 3.55 -1.83
C GLU A 20 -11.79 3.90 -0.34
N ILE A 21 -10.63 3.84 0.34
CA ILE A 21 -10.53 4.26 1.76
C ILE A 21 -11.06 5.70 1.93
N TRP A 22 -10.71 6.60 1.02
CA TRP A 22 -11.21 7.99 1.08
C TRP A 22 -12.57 8.16 0.41
N ASP A 23 -12.85 7.41 -0.65
CA ASP A 23 -14.04 7.59 -1.47
C ASP A 23 -15.27 6.83 -0.98
N GLU A 24 -15.10 5.89 -0.07
CA GLU A 24 -16.17 5.04 0.44
C GLU A 24 -16.22 5.09 1.98
N TYR A 25 -15.11 4.82 2.65
CA TYR A 25 -15.06 4.65 4.11
C TYR A 25 -15.02 5.97 4.90
N VAL A 26 -14.58 7.06 4.29
CA VAL A 26 -14.73 8.40 4.89
C VAL A 26 -16.17 8.89 4.73
N PRO A 27 -16.81 9.47 5.77
CA PRO A 27 -18.14 10.06 5.64
C PRO A 27 -18.20 11.14 4.55
N SER A 28 -19.15 11.01 3.64
CA SER A 28 -19.23 11.79 2.40
C SER A 28 -19.18 13.31 2.60
N GLY A 29 -19.86 13.82 3.64
CA GLY A 29 -19.92 15.26 3.94
C GLY A 29 -18.58 15.90 4.32
N ILE A 30 -17.56 15.11 4.67
CA ILE A 30 -16.25 15.62 5.11
C ILE A 30 -15.09 15.18 4.21
N ARG A 31 -15.33 14.40 3.16
CA ARG A 31 -14.27 13.92 2.24
C ARG A 31 -13.41 15.04 1.67
N PRO A 32 -13.96 16.16 1.15
CA PRO A 32 -13.14 17.23 0.60
C PRO A 32 -12.18 17.80 1.65
N TRP A 33 -12.66 18.01 2.88
CA TRP A 33 -11.83 18.51 3.98
C TRP A 33 -10.79 17.48 4.40
N VAL A 34 -11.17 16.22 4.64
CA VAL A 34 -10.22 15.21 5.13
C VAL A 34 -9.10 14.95 4.12
N LYS A 35 -9.39 15.02 2.81
CA LYS A 35 -8.38 14.88 1.76
C LYS A 35 -7.36 16.01 1.77
N THR A 36 -7.70 17.20 2.30
CA THR A 36 -6.70 18.25 2.56
C THR A 36 -5.77 17.92 3.73
N GLN A 37 -6.21 17.05 4.65
CA GLN A 37 -5.45 16.66 5.84
C GLN A 37 -4.52 15.48 5.55
N PHE A 38 -4.99 14.48 4.80
CA PHE A 38 -4.17 13.43 4.22
C PHE A 38 -4.87 12.76 3.04
N HIS A 39 -4.23 12.74 1.86
CA HIS A 39 -4.70 12.01 0.69
C HIS A 39 -3.51 11.61 -0.17
N PHE A 40 -3.27 10.30 -0.26
CA PHE A 40 -2.21 9.75 -1.09
C PHE A 40 -2.40 8.25 -1.32
N HIS A 41 -2.55 7.86 -2.58
CA HIS A 41 -2.55 6.47 -3.03
C HIS A 41 -1.71 6.34 -4.32
N THR A 42 -1.45 5.13 -4.78
CA THR A 42 -0.51 4.85 -5.89
C THR A 42 -0.79 5.66 -7.16
N ASP A 43 -2.06 6.01 -7.43
CA ASP A 43 -2.48 6.73 -8.63
C ASP A 43 -2.50 8.26 -8.46
N THR A 44 -2.07 8.78 -7.30
CA THR A 44 -1.96 10.23 -7.06
C THR A 44 -0.58 10.78 -7.39
N ASP A 45 -0.57 11.93 -8.06
CA ASP A 45 0.66 12.69 -8.34
C ASP A 45 1.09 13.61 -7.20
N LEU A 46 0.20 13.82 -6.24
CA LEU A 46 0.31 14.81 -5.18
C LEU A 46 -0.06 14.17 -3.85
N LEU A 47 0.87 14.25 -2.89
CA LEU A 47 0.58 14.00 -1.49
C LEU A 47 -0.03 15.26 -0.88
N HIS A 48 -1.27 15.15 -0.43
CA HIS A 48 -1.86 16.15 0.45
C HIS A 48 -1.58 15.76 1.89
N ILE A 49 -1.04 16.69 2.69
CA ILE A 49 -0.80 16.48 4.11
C ILE A 49 -0.83 17.79 4.90
N ASN A 50 -1.64 17.87 5.94
CA ASN A 50 -1.77 19.06 6.80
C ASN A 50 -2.02 20.36 6.02
N GLY A 51 -2.88 20.32 5.00
CA GLY A 51 -3.17 21.46 4.11
C GLY A 51 -2.05 21.81 3.11
N ARG A 52 -0.94 21.06 3.09
CA ARG A 52 0.15 21.23 2.12
C ARG A 52 0.01 20.22 1.00
N VAL A 53 0.54 20.58 -0.16
CA VAL A 53 0.60 19.73 -1.35
C VAL A 53 2.07 19.51 -1.70
N VAL A 54 2.47 18.25 -1.79
CA VAL A 54 3.84 17.83 -2.10
C VAL A 54 3.83 16.97 -3.36
N PRO A 55 4.66 17.26 -4.38
CA PRO A 55 4.79 16.39 -5.54
C PRO A 55 5.29 15.00 -5.14
N ALA A 56 4.55 13.96 -5.50
CA ALA A 56 4.86 12.58 -5.15
C ALA A 56 5.78 11.89 -6.19
N THR A 57 6.65 12.66 -6.84
CA THR A 57 7.39 12.22 -8.04
C THR A 57 8.31 11.02 -7.82
N ARG A 58 8.67 10.71 -6.58
CA ARG A 58 9.46 9.52 -6.19
C ARG A 58 8.62 8.35 -5.67
N GLU A 59 7.35 8.58 -5.34
CA GLU A 59 6.47 7.61 -4.68
C GLU A 59 5.46 6.96 -5.65
N ARG A 60 5.46 7.38 -6.93
CA ARG A 60 4.56 6.95 -8.02
C ARG A 60 4.45 5.45 -8.26
N SER A 61 5.40 4.67 -7.76
CA SER A 61 5.36 3.21 -7.83
C SER A 61 6.29 2.72 -6.76
N ASN A 62 5.71 2.22 -5.68
CA ASN A 62 6.54 1.77 -4.59
C ASN A 62 7.22 0.46 -5.01
N ALA A 63 8.52 0.32 -4.71
CA ALA A 63 9.16 -0.98 -4.70
C ALA A 63 8.45 -1.97 -3.74
N ALA A 64 7.62 -1.46 -2.81
CA ALA A 64 6.73 -2.26 -1.98
C ALA A 64 5.62 -3.00 -2.76
N GLU A 65 5.30 -2.61 -4.00
CA GLU A 65 4.39 -3.40 -4.86
C GLU A 65 5.10 -4.56 -5.57
N VAL A 66 6.37 -4.82 -5.24
CA VAL A 66 7.27 -5.68 -6.02
C VAL A 66 7.93 -6.69 -5.08
N GLY A 67 7.14 -7.68 -4.67
CA GLY A 67 7.60 -8.80 -3.86
C GLY A 67 7.24 -10.11 -4.53
N TRP A 68 8.05 -10.59 -5.48
CA TRP A 68 7.87 -11.92 -6.08
C TRP A 68 9.16 -12.74 -5.95
N PRO A 69 9.09 -14.06 -5.68
CA PRO A 69 10.29 -14.89 -5.51
C PRO A 69 11.17 -14.97 -6.75
N ARG A 70 10.68 -14.53 -7.92
CA ARG A 70 11.45 -14.53 -9.18
C ARG A 70 12.26 -13.26 -9.42
N TRP A 71 12.07 -12.20 -8.62
CA TRP A 71 12.74 -10.93 -8.85
C TRP A 71 13.80 -10.66 -7.79
N GLY A 72 15.03 -10.47 -8.26
CA GLY A 72 16.14 -10.11 -7.38
C GLY A 72 16.16 -8.61 -7.08
N LYS A 73 16.65 -8.21 -5.89
CA LYS A 73 16.80 -6.80 -5.50
C LYS A 73 17.56 -5.95 -6.54
N LYS A 74 18.60 -6.51 -7.17
CA LYS A 74 19.37 -5.84 -8.23
C LYS A 74 18.55 -5.61 -9.49
N GLU A 75 17.69 -6.57 -9.84
CA GLU A 75 16.85 -6.50 -11.02
C GLU A 75 15.72 -5.47 -10.83
N VAL A 76 15.08 -5.47 -9.66
CA VAL A 76 14.07 -4.47 -9.30
C VAL A 76 14.71 -3.08 -9.25
N GLY A 77 15.86 -2.94 -8.59
CA GLY A 77 16.56 -1.65 -8.48
C GLY A 77 17.17 -1.12 -9.79
N ALA A 78 17.19 -1.92 -10.87
CA ALA A 78 17.68 -1.48 -12.17
C ALA A 78 16.64 -0.69 -12.98
N LEU A 79 15.34 -0.81 -12.63
CA LEU A 79 14.27 -0.10 -13.32
C LEU A 79 13.71 1.03 -12.45
N VAL A 80 13.22 2.08 -13.11
CA VAL A 80 12.60 3.22 -12.43
C VAL A 80 11.10 2.91 -12.22
N PRO A 81 10.61 2.90 -10.98
CA PRO A 81 9.21 2.67 -10.71
C PRO A 81 8.29 3.65 -11.44
N GLY A 82 7.18 3.14 -11.98
CA GLY A 82 6.14 3.93 -12.64
C GLY A 82 6.39 4.22 -14.11
N THR A 83 7.55 3.81 -14.65
CA THR A 83 7.81 3.84 -16.10
C THR A 83 7.08 2.70 -16.82
N GLU A 84 6.89 2.83 -18.13
CA GLU A 84 6.31 1.75 -18.95
C GLU A 84 7.13 0.45 -18.87
N GLU A 85 8.45 0.55 -18.79
CA GLU A 85 9.34 -0.61 -18.66
C GLU A 85 9.13 -1.34 -17.33
N TRP A 86 9.01 -0.58 -16.24
CA TRP A 86 8.64 -1.12 -14.92
C TRP A 86 7.28 -1.81 -14.97
N GLN A 87 6.27 -1.16 -15.55
CA GLN A 87 4.92 -1.72 -15.63
C GLN A 87 4.88 -2.99 -16.48
N ARG A 88 5.65 -3.03 -17.57
CA ARG A 88 5.76 -4.21 -18.44
C ARG A 88 6.42 -5.40 -17.74
N LYS A 89 7.43 -5.14 -16.91
CA LYS A 89 8.24 -6.19 -16.27
C LYS A 89 7.65 -6.66 -14.95
N PHE A 90 7.29 -5.72 -14.09
CA PHE A 90 6.83 -5.97 -12.73
C PHE A 90 5.34 -5.71 -12.58
N GLY A 91 4.85 -4.62 -13.19
CA GLY A 91 3.47 -4.19 -13.05
C GLY A 91 3.14 -3.78 -11.61
N ARG A 92 1.83 -3.79 -11.30
CA ARG A 92 1.30 -3.67 -9.94
C ARG A 92 0.88 -5.06 -9.48
N VAL A 93 1.56 -5.63 -8.48
CA VAL A 93 1.22 -6.97 -7.97
C VAL A 93 -0.14 -6.92 -7.26
N ALA A 94 -1.07 -7.79 -7.68
CA ALA A 94 -2.43 -7.79 -7.17
C ALA A 94 -2.50 -8.12 -5.67
N GLY A 95 -1.65 -9.03 -5.16
CA GLY A 95 -1.63 -9.40 -3.74
C GLY A 95 -1.25 -8.27 -2.79
N CYS A 96 -0.78 -7.13 -3.30
CA CYS A 96 -0.58 -5.94 -2.48
C CYS A 96 -1.91 -5.26 -2.07
N ARG A 97 -3.06 -5.68 -2.62
CA ARG A 97 -4.39 -5.12 -2.29
C ARG A 97 -5.56 -6.11 -2.37
N ASP A 98 -5.39 -7.23 -3.06
CA ASP A 98 -6.38 -8.33 -3.12
C ASP A 98 -5.93 -9.47 -2.19
N PRO A 99 -6.69 -9.78 -1.11
CA PRO A 99 -6.32 -10.84 -0.17
C PRO A 99 -6.31 -12.23 -0.81
N HIS A 100 -7.15 -12.50 -1.82
CA HIS A 100 -7.14 -13.78 -2.51
C HIS A 100 -5.94 -13.93 -3.44
N ALA A 101 -5.50 -12.85 -4.08
CA ALA A 101 -4.23 -12.84 -4.80
C ALA A 101 -3.06 -13.05 -3.84
N ARG A 102 -3.07 -12.34 -2.70
CA ARG A 102 -2.05 -12.46 -1.64
C ARG A 102 -1.85 -13.88 -1.16
N LEU A 103 -2.92 -14.66 -0.97
CA LEU A 103 -2.82 -16.07 -0.56
C LEU A 103 -2.06 -16.92 -1.60
N ARG A 104 -2.32 -16.71 -2.90
CA ARG A 104 -1.56 -17.41 -3.97
C ARG A 104 -0.09 -17.00 -3.97
N ASP A 105 0.17 -15.74 -3.66
CA ASP A 105 1.52 -15.19 -3.57
C ASP A 105 2.28 -15.79 -2.37
N MET A 106 1.60 -15.92 -1.22
CA MET A 106 2.10 -16.60 -0.02
C MET A 106 2.40 -18.08 -0.29
N ASP A 107 1.52 -18.80 -0.98
CA ASP A 107 1.76 -20.20 -1.39
C ASP A 107 3.01 -20.33 -2.27
N ALA A 108 3.20 -19.41 -3.22
CA ALA A 108 4.38 -19.40 -4.09
C ALA A 108 5.68 -19.04 -3.36
N LEU A 109 5.59 -18.21 -2.32
CA LEU A 109 6.70 -17.81 -1.45
C LEU A 109 7.01 -18.86 -0.35
N GLY A 110 6.07 -19.76 -0.06
CA GLY A 110 6.16 -20.67 1.07
C GLY A 110 5.96 -19.98 2.43
N THR A 111 5.19 -18.89 2.47
CA THR A 111 4.84 -18.14 3.68
C THR A 111 3.48 -18.60 4.20
N ASP A 112 3.38 -19.00 5.47
CA ASP A 112 2.12 -19.53 6.03
C ASP A 112 1.26 -18.46 6.69
N GLN A 113 1.91 -17.45 7.27
CA GLN A 113 1.26 -16.36 7.98
C GLN A 113 2.03 -15.08 7.77
N VAL A 114 1.32 -13.95 7.82
CA VAL A 114 1.93 -12.65 7.58
C VAL A 114 1.31 -11.57 8.46
N MET A 115 2.15 -10.69 8.99
CA MET A 115 1.72 -9.43 9.59
C MET A 115 1.66 -8.36 8.50
N LEU A 116 0.51 -7.69 8.40
CA LEU A 116 0.28 -6.63 7.41
C LEU A 116 0.35 -5.25 8.08
N PHE A 117 1.16 -4.38 7.48
CA PHE A 117 1.28 -2.98 7.82
C PHE A 117 0.75 -2.07 6.69
N PRO A 118 0.30 -0.86 7.02
CA PRO A 118 0.00 0.15 6.00
C PRO A 118 1.27 0.55 5.23
N THR A 119 1.11 0.94 3.96
CA THR A 119 2.21 1.50 3.14
C THR A 119 2.21 3.02 3.20
N TRP A 120 1.09 3.64 2.82
CA TRP A 120 0.94 5.09 2.78
C TRP A 120 0.47 5.63 4.12
N PHE A 121 -0.43 4.91 4.79
CA PHE A 121 -0.96 5.30 6.11
C PHE A 121 0.06 5.17 7.25
N VAL A 122 1.26 4.66 7.00
CA VAL A 122 2.39 4.83 7.94
C VAL A 122 2.64 6.32 8.27
N ARG A 123 2.28 7.22 7.35
CA ARG A 123 2.35 8.68 7.53
C ARG A 123 1.18 9.26 8.33
N LEU A 124 0.20 8.47 8.75
CA LEU A 124 -0.95 8.95 9.53
C LEU A 124 -0.52 9.61 10.84
N ALA A 125 0.60 9.14 11.42
CA ALA A 125 1.24 9.75 12.59
C ALA A 125 1.70 11.21 12.36
N LEU A 126 1.76 11.68 11.11
CA LEU A 126 2.14 13.04 10.74
C LEU A 126 0.93 13.97 10.58
N VAL A 127 -0.31 13.44 10.60
CA VAL A 127 -1.53 14.26 10.54
C VAL A 127 -1.70 15.02 11.85
N ARG A 128 -1.84 16.34 11.75
CA ARG A 128 -1.88 17.27 12.89
C ARG A 128 -3.27 17.52 13.41
N ASP A 129 -4.27 17.49 12.53
CA ASP A 129 -5.66 17.66 12.94
C ASP A 129 -6.14 16.36 13.60
N PRO A 130 -6.50 16.39 14.90
CA PRO A 130 -6.84 15.18 15.64
C PRO A 130 -8.13 14.53 15.15
N GLU A 131 -9.08 15.32 14.65
CA GLU A 131 -10.34 14.79 14.13
C GLU A 131 -10.11 14.12 12.78
N ALA A 132 -9.29 14.71 11.92
CA ALA A 132 -8.90 14.09 10.66
C ALA A 132 -8.14 12.78 10.89
N ALA A 133 -7.18 12.77 11.82
CA ALA A 133 -6.45 11.56 12.20
C ALA A 133 -7.40 10.46 12.68
N ARG A 134 -8.37 10.79 13.53
CA ARG A 134 -9.40 9.86 14.03
C ARG A 134 -10.26 9.29 12.89
N VAL A 135 -10.76 10.16 12.01
CA VAL A 135 -11.61 9.77 10.86
C VAL A 135 -10.83 8.84 9.91
N LEU A 136 -9.60 9.22 9.55
CA LEU A 136 -8.76 8.45 8.64
C LEU A 136 -8.33 7.11 9.25
N THR A 137 -8.01 7.08 10.55
CA THR A 137 -7.70 5.81 11.26
C THR A 137 -8.89 4.87 11.20
N ARG A 138 -10.10 5.39 11.48
CA ARG A 138 -11.32 4.59 11.40
C ARG A 138 -11.57 4.09 9.98
N ALA A 139 -11.50 4.97 8.98
CA ALA A 139 -11.71 4.60 7.59
C ALA A 139 -10.73 3.50 7.12
N TYR A 140 -9.45 3.63 7.48
CA TYR A 140 -8.45 2.60 7.19
C TYR A 140 -8.74 1.28 7.90
N ASN A 141 -9.06 1.32 9.20
CA ASN A 141 -9.32 0.11 9.98
C ASN A 141 -10.58 -0.61 9.51
N ASP A 142 -11.64 0.13 9.18
CA ASP A 142 -12.88 -0.42 8.65
C ASP A 142 -12.61 -1.06 7.27
N TRP A 143 -11.80 -0.43 6.40
CA TRP A 143 -11.40 -1.02 5.13
C TRP A 143 -10.52 -2.27 5.27
N VAL A 144 -9.55 -2.30 6.18
CA VAL A 144 -8.71 -3.49 6.40
C VAL A 144 -9.52 -4.67 6.96
N HIS A 145 -10.58 -4.37 7.71
CA HIS A 145 -11.43 -5.38 8.32
C HIS A 145 -12.33 -6.08 7.29
N ASP A 146 -12.78 -5.36 6.27
CA ASP A 146 -13.70 -5.84 5.23
C ASP A 146 -13.01 -6.67 4.13
#